data_AF-A0A147B9C9-F1
#
_entry.id   AF-A0A147B9C9-F1
#
_cell.length_a   1.000
_cell.length_b   1.000
_cell.length_c   1.000
_cell.angle_alpha   90.00
_cell.angle_beta   90.00
_cell.angle_gamma   90.00
#
_symmetry.space_group_name_H-M   'P 1'
#
loop_
_entity.id
_entity.type
_entity.pdbx_description
1 polymer ?
#
loop_
_entity_poly.entity_id
_entity_poly.type
_entity_poly.pdbx_seq_one_letter_code
_entity_poly.pdbx_strand_id
1 'polypeptide(L)'
;RFWILASHPSLNLFAAGHDSGMILFKLERERPAFALHGNLLYYTKDRYLRRLDFTTSKDVALLQFRGGNRSPVFSMSYNPAESSVLLNTRTSNADNSTYDLCTVPHTSDSQNPEMVEGKRSSGLTAVWVARNRFAVLDRSHNVVIKNMRNEVNKKVQTPPNIDEIFFAGTGMLLLRDFDGLILFDVTQGRHLGSVKVAKVKYVVWSSDMSHVALLSKHTLTVCNRRLEVLCSVQESTRVKSGAWDDSGVFVYTTSNHIKYTLTNGDHGIIRTLDLPIYITRVKDSSVYCLDRECRPRVLGIDPTEYRFKLALVNRKYEEVLHMVRNAKLIGQSIIAYLQK
;
A
#
# COMPACT_ATOMS: atom_id res chain seq x y z
N ARG A 1 34.49 10.25 10.64
CA ARG A 1 35.13 9.22 9.79
C ARG A 1 34.55 7.86 10.15
N PHE A 2 34.40 6.96 9.18
CA PHE A 2 33.91 5.58 9.37
C PHE A 2 35.11 4.64 9.46
N TRP A 3 35.02 3.66 10.37
CA TRP A 3 36.15 2.82 10.77
C TRP A 3 35.91 1.34 10.52
N ILE A 4 34.66 0.92 10.62
CA ILE A 4 34.25 -0.48 10.50
C ILE A 4 32.89 -0.55 9.82
N LEU A 5 32.71 -1.59 9.03
CA LEU A 5 31.46 -1.94 8.38
C LEU A 5 31.23 -3.44 8.55
N ALA A 6 30.03 -3.83 8.93
CA ALA A 6 29.60 -5.22 9.01
C ALA A 6 28.28 -5.39 8.26
N SER A 7 28.19 -6.47 7.48
CA SER A 7 26.94 -6.92 6.85
C SER A 7 26.33 -8.06 7.67
N HIS A 8 25.02 -8.01 7.89
CA HIS A 8 24.32 -9.15 8.48
C HIS A 8 24.39 -10.36 7.53
N PRO A 9 24.63 -11.60 8.02
CA PRO A 9 24.89 -12.76 7.16
C PRO A 9 23.72 -13.13 6.25
N SER A 10 22.48 -12.83 6.66
CA SER A 10 21.26 -13.23 5.94
C SER A 10 20.23 -12.12 5.71
N LEU A 11 20.45 -10.91 6.23
CA LEU A 11 19.49 -9.82 6.16
C LEU A 11 20.11 -8.65 5.39
N ASN A 12 19.31 -7.91 4.63
CA ASN A 12 19.70 -6.63 4.07
C ASN A 12 19.78 -5.58 5.19
N LEU A 13 20.84 -5.68 6.00
CA LEU A 13 21.14 -4.83 7.14
C LEU A 13 22.66 -4.71 7.25
N PHE A 14 23.12 -3.46 7.34
CA PHE A 14 24.51 -3.11 7.50
C PHE A 14 24.66 -2.27 8.75
N ALA A 15 25.75 -2.48 9.47
CA ALA A 15 26.16 -1.66 10.60
C ALA A 15 27.48 -0.98 10.26
N ALA A 16 27.54 0.34 10.40
CA ALA A 16 28.78 1.09 10.26
C ALA A 16 29.12 1.82 11.56
N GLY A 17 30.36 1.65 12.02
CA GLY A 17 30.91 2.40 13.15
C GLY A 17 31.64 3.65 12.67
N HIS A 18 31.39 4.77 13.32
CA HIS A 18 32.03 6.06 13.07
C HIS A 18 32.37 6.76 14.38
N ASP A 19 33.08 7.89 14.30
CA ASP A 19 33.53 8.67 15.46
C ASP A 19 32.46 8.99 16.51
N SER A 20 31.22 9.13 16.07
CA SER A 20 30.09 9.55 16.91
C SER A 20 29.17 8.38 17.29
N GLY A 21 29.54 7.13 16.99
CA GLY A 21 28.78 5.95 17.37
C GLY A 21 28.60 4.93 16.24
N MET A 22 27.40 4.35 16.17
CA MET A 22 27.05 3.29 15.21
C MET A 22 25.75 3.62 14.51
N ILE A 23 25.70 3.34 13.20
CA ILE A 23 24.47 3.43 12.40
C ILE A 23 24.11 2.06 11.81
N LEU A 24 22.82 1.71 11.88
CA LEU A 24 22.24 0.56 11.19
C LEU A 24 21.41 1.04 10.01
N PHE A 25 21.69 0.52 8.81
CA PHE A 25 21.01 0.93 7.57
C PHE A 25 20.79 -0.24 6.62
N LYS A 26 19.95 -0.01 5.60
CA LYS A 26 19.69 -0.96 4.51
C LYS A 26 20.14 -0.33 3.21
N LEU A 27 20.70 -1.14 2.30
CA LEU A 27 21.06 -0.65 0.97
C LEU A 27 19.83 -0.54 0.08
N GLU A 28 18.96 -1.56 0.17
CA GLU A 28 17.81 -1.66 -0.72
C GLU A 28 16.49 -1.65 0.03
N ARG A 29 15.46 -1.20 -0.68
CA ARG A 29 14.07 -1.26 -0.21
C ARG A 29 13.53 -2.67 -0.44
N GLU A 30 13.13 -3.33 0.64
CA GLU A 30 12.55 -4.70 0.60
C GLU A 30 11.04 -4.73 0.36
N ARG A 31 10.36 -3.58 0.28
CA ARG A 31 8.90 -3.56 0.08
C ARG A 31 8.56 -3.88 -1.39
N PRO A 32 7.72 -4.89 -1.67
CA PRO A 32 7.25 -5.17 -3.02
C PRO A 32 6.34 -4.04 -3.55
N ALA A 33 6.44 -3.77 -4.85
CA ALA A 33 5.45 -3.00 -5.58
C ALA A 33 4.39 -3.96 -6.13
N PHE A 34 3.12 -3.68 -5.84
CA PHE A 34 1.98 -4.46 -6.32
C PHE A 34 0.76 -3.58 -6.58
N ALA A 35 -0.18 -4.11 -7.36
CA ALA A 35 -1.51 -3.56 -7.59
C ALA A 35 -2.55 -4.69 -7.64
N LEU A 36 -3.77 -4.41 -7.23
CA LEU A 36 -4.87 -5.38 -7.21
C LEU A 36 -5.99 -4.96 -8.14
N HIS A 37 -6.58 -5.93 -8.82
CA HIS A 37 -7.82 -5.76 -9.56
C HIS A 37 -8.64 -7.05 -9.55
N GLY A 38 -9.79 -7.05 -8.87
CA GLY A 38 -10.58 -8.25 -8.66
C GLY A 38 -9.79 -9.34 -7.94
N ASN A 39 -9.69 -10.52 -8.55
CA ASN A 39 -8.92 -11.65 -8.02
C ASN A 39 -7.46 -11.69 -8.50
N LEU A 40 -7.02 -10.69 -9.25
CA LEU A 40 -5.69 -10.65 -9.86
C LEU A 40 -4.76 -9.73 -9.06
N LEU A 41 -3.62 -10.26 -8.66
CA LEU A 41 -2.50 -9.53 -8.09
C LEU A 41 -1.43 -9.33 -9.17
N TYR A 42 -1.15 -8.07 -9.48
CA TYR A 42 -0.01 -7.67 -10.30
C TYR A 42 1.12 -7.25 -9.38
N TYR A 43 2.33 -7.79 -9.57
CA TYR A 43 3.48 -7.44 -8.75
C TYR A 43 4.78 -7.53 -9.52
N THR A 44 5.79 -6.80 -9.06
CA THR A 44 7.12 -6.81 -9.69
C THR A 44 8.06 -7.74 -8.95
N LYS A 45 8.72 -8.66 -9.66
CA LYS A 45 9.74 -9.56 -9.12
C LYS A 45 10.79 -9.87 -10.17
N ASP A 46 12.07 -9.80 -9.82
CA ASP A 46 13.21 -10.19 -10.69
C ASP A 46 13.18 -9.55 -12.09
N ARG A 47 12.74 -8.29 -12.18
CA ARG A 47 12.51 -7.52 -13.43
C ARG A 47 11.32 -7.97 -14.28
N TYR A 48 10.46 -8.83 -13.75
CA TYR A 48 9.22 -9.21 -14.39
C TYR A 48 8.03 -8.51 -13.73
N LEU A 49 7.07 -8.10 -14.57
CA LEU A 49 5.69 -7.93 -14.13
C LEU A 49 5.06 -9.32 -14.08
N ARG A 50 4.60 -9.73 -12.90
CA ARG A 50 3.92 -11.00 -12.69
C ARG A 50 2.45 -10.76 -12.38
N ARG A 51 1.61 -11.73 -12.74
CA ARG A 51 0.19 -11.78 -12.41
C ARG A 51 -0.11 -13.10 -11.72
N LEU A 52 -0.57 -12.99 -10.49
CA LEU A 52 -1.10 -14.10 -9.71
C LEU A 52 -2.63 -14.00 -9.69
N ASP A 53 -3.30 -15.09 -10.01
CA ASP A 53 -4.74 -15.24 -9.79
C ASP A 53 -4.99 -15.98 -8.47
N PHE A 54 -5.68 -15.31 -7.54
CA PHE A 54 -5.97 -15.90 -6.23
C PHE A 54 -6.95 -17.07 -6.27
N THR A 55 -7.75 -17.20 -7.33
CA THR A 55 -8.72 -18.31 -7.46
C THR A 55 -8.06 -19.58 -7.96
N THR A 56 -7.18 -19.46 -8.95
CA THR A 56 -6.49 -20.60 -9.58
C THR A 56 -5.10 -20.86 -9.01
N SER A 57 -4.60 -19.96 -8.15
CA SER A 57 -3.19 -19.92 -7.69
C SER A 57 -2.17 -19.87 -8.83
N LYS A 58 -2.59 -19.51 -10.05
CA LYS A 58 -1.73 -19.48 -11.22
C LYS A 58 -0.92 -18.18 -11.23
N ASP A 59 0.41 -18.32 -11.20
CA ASP A 59 1.36 -17.22 -11.25
C ASP A 59 2.10 -17.19 -12.59
N VAL A 60 1.88 -16.15 -13.39
CA VAL A 60 2.49 -15.99 -14.72
C VAL A 60 3.33 -14.73 -14.80
N ALA A 61 4.49 -14.81 -15.46
CA ALA A 61 5.24 -13.64 -15.89
C ALA A 61 4.56 -13.06 -17.15
N LEU A 62 4.18 -11.78 -17.10
CA LEU A 62 3.51 -11.10 -18.21
C LEU A 62 4.50 -10.32 -19.07
N LEU A 63 5.41 -9.57 -18.44
CA LEU A 63 6.35 -8.69 -19.10
C LEU A 63 7.72 -8.78 -18.45
N GLN A 64 8.77 -8.62 -19.24
CA GLN A 64 10.13 -8.39 -18.73
C GLN A 64 10.56 -6.95 -18.98
N PHE A 65 11.02 -6.25 -17.94
CA PHE A 65 11.51 -4.87 -18.06
C PHE A 65 12.94 -4.84 -18.64
N ARG A 66 13.18 -4.02 -19.68
CA ARG A 66 14.52 -3.82 -20.29
C ARG A 66 15.50 -3.03 -19.42
N GLY A 67 16.77 -3.42 -19.36
CA GLY A 67 17.88 -2.63 -18.79
C GLY A 67 18.52 -3.25 -17.54
N GLY A 68 19.85 -3.32 -17.52
CA GLY A 68 20.66 -3.77 -16.37
C GLY A 68 20.68 -2.72 -15.27
N ASN A 69 20.55 -3.15 -14.01
CA ASN A 69 20.53 -2.32 -12.79
C ASN A 69 19.44 -1.23 -12.75
N ARG A 70 18.18 -1.58 -13.02
CA ARG A 70 17.06 -0.72 -12.63
C ARG A 70 16.97 -0.67 -11.09
N SER A 71 16.90 0.54 -10.53
CA SER A 71 16.49 0.72 -9.14
C SER A 71 15.14 0.01 -8.91
N PRO A 72 14.92 -0.57 -7.72
CA PRO A 72 13.70 -1.32 -7.45
C PRO A 72 12.46 -0.44 -7.63
N VAL A 73 11.39 -1.02 -8.18
CA VAL A 73 10.12 -0.32 -8.36
C VAL A 73 9.59 0.09 -6.98
N PHE A 74 9.36 1.38 -6.81
CA PHE A 74 8.92 1.96 -5.55
C PHE A 74 7.42 1.72 -5.32
N SER A 75 6.60 1.97 -6.32
CA SER A 75 5.16 1.71 -6.28
C SER A 75 4.64 1.40 -7.68
N MET A 76 3.48 0.76 -7.75
CA MET A 76 2.80 0.51 -9.01
C MET A 76 1.30 0.65 -8.88
N SER A 77 0.63 0.89 -10.00
CA SER A 77 -0.82 0.88 -10.09
C SER A 77 -1.28 0.31 -11.43
N TYR A 78 -2.35 -0.46 -11.42
CA TYR A 78 -2.93 -1.08 -12.60
C TYR A 78 -4.23 -0.37 -13.00
N ASN A 79 -4.39 -0.12 -14.29
CA ASN A 79 -5.59 0.43 -14.89
C ASN A 79 -6.24 -0.64 -15.77
N PRO A 80 -7.41 -1.18 -15.38
CA PRO A 80 -8.09 -2.22 -16.13
C PRO A 80 -8.70 -1.73 -17.45
N ALA A 81 -9.02 -0.44 -17.58
CA ALA A 81 -9.68 0.08 -18.78
C ALA A 81 -8.77 0.04 -20.02
N GLU A 82 -7.49 0.30 -19.81
CA GLU A 82 -6.46 0.33 -20.86
C GLU A 82 -5.46 -0.83 -20.70
N SER A 83 -5.77 -1.79 -19.82
CA SER A 83 -4.87 -2.88 -19.40
C SER A 83 -3.44 -2.42 -19.23
N SER A 84 -3.21 -1.37 -18.45
CA SER A 84 -1.91 -0.69 -18.37
C SER A 84 -1.44 -0.51 -16.94
N VAL A 85 -0.13 -0.54 -16.71
CA VAL A 85 0.49 -0.28 -15.42
C VAL A 85 1.31 1.01 -15.45
N LEU A 86 1.26 1.74 -14.33
CA LEU A 86 2.25 2.76 -14.00
C LEU A 86 3.21 2.18 -12.98
N LEU A 87 4.51 2.32 -13.24
CA LEU A 87 5.58 1.89 -12.35
C LEU A 87 6.39 3.11 -11.95
N ASN A 88 6.45 3.41 -10.66
CA ASN A 88 7.23 4.53 -10.15
C ASN A 88 8.58 4.03 -9.65
N THR A 89 9.66 4.64 -10.11
CA THR A 89 11.03 4.36 -9.66
C THR A 89 11.55 5.59 -8.93
N ARG A 90 11.85 5.43 -7.65
CA ARG A 90 12.41 6.51 -6.82
C ARG A 90 13.85 6.23 -6.46
N THR A 91 14.66 7.25 -6.66
CA THR A 91 16.07 7.28 -6.31
C THR A 91 16.31 8.26 -5.18
N SER A 92 17.45 8.12 -4.49
CA SER A 92 17.86 9.07 -3.44
C SER A 92 18.00 10.49 -3.98
N ASN A 93 18.52 10.63 -5.20
CA ASN A 93 18.46 11.87 -5.97
C ASN A 93 17.11 11.95 -6.68
N ALA A 94 16.26 12.90 -6.29
CA ALA A 94 14.93 13.11 -6.89
C ALA A 94 15.01 13.38 -8.40
N ASP A 95 16.11 14.00 -8.88
CA ASP A 95 16.33 14.30 -10.29
C ASP A 95 16.51 13.06 -11.17
N ASN A 96 16.76 11.90 -10.56
CA ASN A 96 16.86 10.63 -11.28
C ASN A 96 15.58 9.80 -11.19
N SER A 97 14.55 10.28 -10.49
CA SER A 97 13.29 9.55 -10.37
C SER A 97 12.51 9.56 -11.68
N THR A 98 11.91 8.43 -12.01
CA THR A 98 11.16 8.20 -13.25
C THR A 98 9.89 7.43 -12.98
N TYR A 99 8.97 7.46 -13.94
CA TYR A 99 7.91 6.47 -14.05
C TYR A 99 7.90 5.84 -15.44
N ASP A 100 7.37 4.63 -15.52
CA ASP A 100 7.20 3.87 -16.74
C ASP A 100 5.69 3.61 -16.93
N LEU A 101 5.15 3.93 -18.11
CA LEU A 101 3.82 3.52 -18.55
C LEU A 101 3.95 2.28 -19.45
N CYS A 102 3.41 1.15 -19.02
CA CYS A 102 3.48 -0.11 -19.77
C CYS A 102 2.07 -0.66 -20.03
N THR A 103 1.81 -1.10 -21.25
CA THR A 103 0.61 -1.88 -21.58
C THR A 103 0.85 -3.34 -21.24
N VAL A 104 -0.13 -3.95 -20.59
CA VAL A 104 -0.12 -5.35 -20.15
C VAL A 104 -0.82 -6.19 -21.22
N PRO A 105 -0.14 -7.21 -21.78
CA PRO A 105 -0.73 -8.07 -22.80
C PRO A 105 -1.85 -8.93 -22.20
N HIS A 106 -2.93 -9.13 -22.99
CA HIS A 106 -4.04 -10.00 -22.60
C HIS A 106 -3.67 -11.49 -22.67
N THR A 107 -2.83 -11.86 -23.64
CA THR A 107 -2.29 -13.20 -23.82
C THR A 107 -0.78 -13.15 -23.61
N SER A 108 -0.29 -13.79 -22.55
CA SER A 108 1.15 -13.94 -22.30
C SER A 108 1.52 -15.40 -22.41
N ASP A 109 2.44 -15.74 -23.31
CA ASP A 109 3.09 -17.05 -23.27
C ASP A 109 4.09 -17.05 -22.11
N SER A 110 3.80 -17.81 -21.05
CA SER A 110 4.62 -17.81 -19.83
C SER A 110 6.06 -18.30 -20.06
N GLN A 111 6.30 -19.01 -21.16
CA GLN A 111 7.64 -19.49 -21.53
C GLN A 111 8.48 -18.39 -22.21
N ASN A 112 7.86 -17.43 -22.90
CA ASN A 112 8.51 -16.31 -23.58
C ASN A 112 7.75 -14.99 -23.32
N PRO A 113 7.88 -14.39 -22.12
CA PRO A 113 7.24 -13.11 -21.83
C PRO A 113 7.76 -12.03 -22.77
N GLU A 114 6.85 -11.25 -23.36
CA GLU A 114 7.22 -10.17 -24.27
C GLU A 114 8.09 -9.12 -23.57
N MET A 115 9.20 -8.77 -24.22
CA MET A 115 10.09 -7.72 -23.75
C MET A 115 9.57 -6.37 -24.20
N VAL A 116 8.65 -5.80 -23.41
CA VAL A 116 8.03 -4.49 -23.72
C VAL A 116 8.87 -3.35 -23.14
N GLU A 117 9.14 -2.37 -23.99
CA GLU A 117 9.73 -1.10 -23.58
C GLU A 117 8.63 -0.16 -23.10
N GLY A 118 8.52 0.00 -21.78
CA GLY A 118 7.61 0.97 -21.19
C GLY A 118 7.94 2.39 -21.65
N LYS A 119 6.91 3.23 -21.84
CA LYS A 119 7.09 4.66 -22.11
C LYS A 119 7.60 5.36 -20.86
N ARG A 120 8.91 5.33 -20.69
CA ARG A 120 9.59 5.94 -19.53
C ARG A 120 9.58 7.46 -19.62
N SER A 121 9.41 8.11 -18.48
CA SER A 121 9.49 9.58 -18.37
C SER A 121 9.92 10.02 -16.98
N SER A 122 10.39 11.27 -16.91
CA SER A 122 10.76 11.92 -15.65
C SER A 122 9.53 12.23 -14.79
N GLY A 123 9.60 11.92 -13.49
CA GLY A 123 8.57 12.25 -12.51
C GLY A 123 8.83 11.54 -11.19
N LEU A 124 8.32 12.12 -10.09
CA LEU A 124 8.45 11.55 -8.75
C LEU A 124 7.41 10.44 -8.51
N THR A 125 6.18 10.69 -8.96
CA THR A 125 5.04 9.79 -8.77
C THR A 125 4.03 9.97 -9.89
N ALA A 126 3.59 8.86 -10.49
CA ALA A 126 2.46 8.80 -11.39
C ALA A 126 1.33 7.96 -10.78
N VAL A 127 0.10 8.46 -10.87
CA VAL A 127 -1.12 7.78 -10.38
C VAL A 127 -2.28 7.98 -11.36
N TRP A 128 -3.10 6.95 -11.56
CA TRP A 128 -4.30 7.04 -12.39
C TRP A 128 -5.31 8.02 -11.80
N VAL A 129 -5.95 8.84 -12.65
CA VAL A 129 -7.05 9.74 -12.24
C VAL A 129 -8.30 9.57 -13.10
N ALA A 130 -8.20 8.89 -14.24
CA ALA A 130 -9.33 8.51 -15.07
C ALA A 130 -8.98 7.26 -15.89
N ARG A 131 -9.95 6.76 -16.68
CA ARG A 131 -9.75 5.60 -17.56
C ARG A 131 -8.56 5.75 -18.51
N ASN A 132 -8.36 6.94 -19.07
CA ASN A 132 -7.33 7.22 -20.08
C ASN A 132 -6.40 8.38 -19.69
N ARG A 133 -6.36 8.74 -18.39
CA ARG A 133 -5.53 9.84 -17.87
C ARG A 133 -4.91 9.49 -16.54
N PHE A 134 -3.70 9.99 -16.32
CA PHE A 134 -2.98 9.88 -15.07
C PHE A 134 -2.38 11.23 -14.67
N ALA A 135 -2.23 11.43 -13.37
CA ALA A 135 -1.51 12.56 -12.81
C ALA A 135 -0.05 12.18 -12.59
N VAL A 136 0.84 13.13 -12.79
CA VAL A 136 2.27 13.03 -12.51
C VAL A 136 2.66 14.19 -11.63
N LEU A 137 3.30 13.89 -10.50
CA LEU A 137 4.09 14.86 -9.74
C LEU A 137 5.47 14.93 -10.39
N ASP A 138 5.79 16.04 -11.04
CA ASP A 138 7.09 16.24 -11.68
C ASP A 138 8.21 16.55 -10.66
N ARG A 139 9.46 16.59 -11.15
CA ARG A 139 10.64 16.83 -10.31
C ARG A 139 10.70 18.27 -9.76
N SER A 140 9.92 19.17 -10.36
CA SER A 140 9.75 20.56 -9.92
C SER A 140 8.54 20.70 -9.00
N HIS A 141 8.00 19.59 -8.48
CA HIS A 141 6.86 19.55 -7.55
C HIS A 141 5.55 20.12 -8.11
N ASN A 142 5.36 20.10 -9.44
CA ASN A 142 4.09 20.44 -10.07
C ASN A 142 3.29 19.17 -10.40
N VAL A 143 1.97 19.29 -10.31
CA VAL A 143 1.06 18.21 -10.74
C VAL A 143 0.58 18.48 -12.16
N VAL A 144 0.83 17.53 -13.06
CA VAL A 144 0.39 17.57 -14.46
C VAL A 144 -0.46 16.35 -14.81
N ILE A 145 -1.47 16.54 -15.64
CA ILE A 145 -2.33 15.47 -16.14
C ILE A 145 -1.89 15.08 -17.54
N LYS A 146 -1.69 13.78 -17.75
CA LYS A 146 -1.21 13.20 -19.00
C LYS A 146 -2.18 12.17 -19.56
N ASN A 147 -2.10 11.95 -20.87
CA ASN A 147 -2.84 10.91 -21.60
C ASN A 147 -2.01 9.62 -21.77
N MET A 148 -2.58 8.58 -22.40
CA MET A 148 -1.91 7.29 -22.67
C MET A 148 -0.73 7.37 -23.66
N ARG A 149 -0.54 8.52 -24.32
CA ARG A 149 0.63 8.84 -25.15
C ARG A 149 1.72 9.58 -24.38
N ASN A 150 1.50 9.83 -23.09
CA ASN A 150 2.41 10.55 -22.19
C ASN A 150 2.53 12.06 -22.50
N GLU A 151 1.57 12.59 -23.25
CA GLU A 151 1.44 14.00 -23.59
C GLU A 151 0.72 14.73 -22.46
N VAL A 152 1.13 15.97 -22.18
CA VAL A 152 0.54 16.81 -21.12
C VAL A 152 -0.76 17.42 -21.64
N ASN A 153 -1.88 17.09 -20.99
CA ASN A 153 -3.19 17.65 -21.29
C ASN A 153 -3.48 18.91 -20.47
N LYS A 154 -3.10 18.93 -19.19
CA LYS A 154 -3.47 19.99 -18.25
C LYS A 154 -2.40 20.12 -17.16
N LYS A 155 -2.02 21.34 -16.80
CA LYS A 155 -1.30 21.62 -15.54
C LYS A 155 -2.30 21.91 -14.45
N VAL A 156 -2.15 21.29 -13.28
CA VAL A 156 -3.05 21.47 -12.13
C VAL A 156 -2.44 22.52 -11.22
N GLN A 157 -3.22 23.54 -10.87
CA GLN A 157 -2.83 24.47 -9.82
C GLN A 157 -3.04 23.78 -8.47
N THR A 158 -1.94 23.45 -7.80
CA THR A 158 -1.94 22.83 -6.47
C THR A 158 -1.46 23.82 -5.41
N PRO A 159 -1.77 23.58 -4.12
CA PRO A 159 -1.12 24.28 -3.03
C PRO A 159 0.41 24.19 -3.13
N PRO A 160 1.16 25.11 -2.50
CA PRO A 160 2.62 25.04 -2.48
C PRO A 160 3.11 23.83 -1.67
N ASN A 161 4.37 23.43 -1.89
CA ASN A 161 5.09 22.43 -1.09
C ASN A 161 4.50 21.01 -1.10
N ILE A 162 3.80 20.63 -2.17
CA ILE A 162 3.37 19.24 -2.36
C ILE A 162 4.58 18.37 -2.68
N ASP A 163 4.81 17.33 -1.88
CA ASP A 163 5.94 16.41 -2.06
C ASP A 163 5.51 14.97 -2.41
N GLU A 164 4.20 14.71 -2.47
CA GLU A 164 3.65 13.42 -2.88
C GLU A 164 2.20 13.52 -3.36
N ILE A 165 1.79 12.61 -4.24
CA ILE A 165 0.40 12.41 -4.64
C ILE A 165 -0.04 10.95 -4.47
N PHE A 166 -1.29 10.75 -4.05
CA PHE A 166 -1.92 9.42 -3.99
C PHE A 166 -3.26 9.40 -4.69
N PHE A 167 -3.65 8.20 -5.13
CA PHE A 167 -4.99 7.95 -5.65
C PHE A 167 -6.06 8.20 -4.58
N ALA A 168 -7.16 8.86 -4.97
CA ALA A 168 -8.29 9.16 -4.09
C ALA A 168 -9.65 8.90 -4.75
N GLY A 169 -9.68 8.09 -5.81
CA GLY A 169 -10.84 7.89 -6.66
C GLY A 169 -10.70 8.57 -8.02
N THR A 170 -11.63 8.26 -8.92
CA THR A 170 -11.67 8.89 -10.25
C THR A 170 -11.84 10.40 -10.12
N GLY A 171 -10.97 11.17 -10.77
CA GLY A 171 -10.96 12.63 -10.75
C GLY A 171 -10.35 13.25 -9.48
N MET A 172 -9.90 12.44 -8.53
CA MET A 172 -9.52 12.88 -7.19
C MET A 172 -8.07 12.48 -6.86
N LEU A 173 -7.38 13.35 -6.13
CA LEU A 173 -6.05 13.09 -5.59
C LEU A 173 -6.01 13.39 -4.09
N LEU A 174 -5.14 12.66 -3.38
CA LEU A 174 -4.62 13.14 -2.11
C LEU A 174 -3.26 13.77 -2.38
N LEU A 175 -3.11 15.05 -2.05
CA LEU A 175 -1.84 15.77 -2.11
C LEU A 175 -1.24 15.76 -0.71
N ARG A 176 0.04 15.40 -0.58
CA ARG A 176 0.75 15.43 0.70
C ARG A 176 1.67 16.64 0.75
N ASP A 177 1.69 17.28 1.90
CA ASP A 177 2.68 18.27 2.28
C ASP A 177 3.37 17.85 3.59
N PHE A 178 4.03 18.79 4.27
CA PHE A 178 4.69 18.55 5.54
C PHE A 178 3.71 18.24 6.69
N ASP A 179 2.54 18.88 6.68
CA ASP A 179 1.56 18.87 7.78
C ASP A 179 0.55 17.73 7.66
N GLY A 180 0.23 17.30 6.45
CA GLY A 180 -0.86 16.37 6.24
C GLY A 180 -1.17 15.97 4.82
N LEU A 181 -2.45 15.67 4.61
CA LEU A 181 -3.03 15.32 3.31
C LEU A 181 -4.21 16.23 2.98
N ILE A 182 -4.33 16.56 1.70
CA ILE A 182 -5.34 17.43 1.12
C ILE A 182 -6.09 16.60 0.06
N LEU A 183 -7.40 16.42 0.23
CA LEU A 183 -8.29 15.84 -0.77
C LEU A 183 -8.60 16.89 -1.84
N PHE A 184 -8.17 16.63 -3.07
CA PHE A 184 -8.20 17.58 -4.17
C PHE A 184 -8.98 17.02 -5.36
N ASP A 185 -9.93 17.82 -5.86
CA ASP A 185 -10.67 17.54 -7.08
C ASP A 185 -9.90 18.08 -8.27
N VAL A 186 -9.35 17.19 -9.11
CA VAL A 186 -8.55 17.54 -10.29
C VAL A 186 -9.42 18.15 -11.40
N THR A 187 -10.69 17.75 -11.45
CA THR A 187 -11.63 18.20 -12.47
C THR A 187 -12.05 19.65 -12.21
N GLN A 188 -12.43 19.93 -10.97
CA GLN A 188 -12.88 21.25 -10.52
C GLN A 188 -11.72 22.15 -10.09
N GLY A 189 -10.54 21.60 -9.83
CA GLY A 189 -9.36 22.34 -9.40
C GLY A 189 -9.49 22.93 -7.98
N ARG A 190 -10.18 22.21 -7.06
CA ARG A 190 -10.45 22.73 -5.71
C ARG A 190 -10.15 21.72 -4.61
N HIS A 191 -9.92 22.28 -3.43
CA HIS A 191 -9.79 21.56 -2.17
C HIS A 191 -11.17 21.12 -1.65
N LEU A 192 -11.29 19.85 -1.23
CA LEU A 192 -12.52 19.29 -0.65
C LEU A 192 -12.43 19.04 0.87
N GLY A 193 -11.24 18.79 1.40
CA GLY A 193 -11.02 18.49 2.81
C GLY A 193 -9.57 18.12 3.08
N SER A 194 -9.13 18.26 4.33
CA SER A 194 -7.74 18.01 4.72
C SER A 194 -7.66 17.29 6.06
N VAL A 195 -6.57 16.55 6.27
CA VAL A 195 -6.27 15.90 7.54
C VAL A 195 -4.81 16.11 7.94
N LYS A 196 -4.60 16.49 9.20
CA LYS A 196 -3.26 16.73 9.78
C LYS A 196 -2.61 15.42 10.23
N VAL A 197 -2.18 14.61 9.28
CA VAL A 197 -1.40 13.39 9.52
C VAL A 197 -0.07 13.51 8.78
N ALA A 198 0.98 13.88 9.51
CA ALA A 198 2.29 14.09 8.93
C ALA A 198 2.94 12.79 8.44
N LYS A 199 3.78 12.91 7.41
CA LYS A 199 4.67 11.84 6.93
C LYS A 199 3.95 10.55 6.51
N VAL A 200 2.73 10.66 5.99
CA VAL A 200 2.02 9.52 5.39
C VAL A 200 2.84 8.95 4.25
N LYS A 201 3.10 7.65 4.31
CA LYS A 201 3.88 6.94 3.29
C LYS A 201 3.01 6.17 2.33
N TYR A 202 1.86 5.68 2.81
CA TYR A 202 0.97 4.83 2.04
C TYR A 202 -0.48 5.11 2.39
N VAL A 203 -1.33 4.99 1.39
CA VAL A 203 -2.78 5.19 1.50
C VAL A 203 -3.46 3.93 1.00
N VAL A 204 -4.39 3.38 1.77
CA VAL A 204 -5.15 2.18 1.40
C VAL A 204 -6.63 2.46 1.56
N TRP A 205 -7.33 2.57 0.43
CA TRP A 205 -8.77 2.71 0.38
C TRP A 205 -9.48 1.37 0.54
N SER A 206 -10.64 1.41 1.19
CA SER A 206 -11.64 0.35 1.14
C SER A 206 -12.18 0.18 -0.29
N SER A 207 -12.69 -1.00 -0.63
CA SER A 207 -13.16 -1.32 -1.98
C SER A 207 -14.28 -0.42 -2.48
N ASP A 208 -15.12 0.08 -1.57
CA ASP A 208 -16.23 0.99 -1.83
C ASP A 208 -15.84 2.48 -1.69
N MET A 209 -14.57 2.77 -1.42
CA MET A 209 -14.03 4.11 -1.19
C MET A 209 -14.70 4.87 -0.02
N SER A 210 -15.33 4.17 0.92
CA SER A 210 -15.99 4.78 2.08
C SER A 210 -15.00 5.19 3.18
N HIS A 211 -13.94 4.39 3.34
CA HIS A 211 -12.89 4.51 4.34
C HIS A 211 -11.49 4.48 3.72
N VAL A 212 -10.55 5.16 4.37
CA VAL A 212 -9.13 5.19 3.99
C VAL A 212 -8.23 5.01 5.21
N ALA A 213 -7.23 4.13 5.07
CA ALA A 213 -6.17 3.94 6.04
C ALA A 213 -4.91 4.67 5.58
N LEU A 214 -4.38 5.55 6.44
CA LEU A 214 -3.19 6.36 6.23
C LEU A 214 -2.05 5.76 7.06
N LEU A 215 -1.02 5.26 6.39
CA LEU A 215 0.10 4.57 7.03
C LEU A 215 1.32 5.49 7.09
N SER A 216 1.67 5.91 8.29
CA SER A 216 2.95 6.57 8.62
C SER A 216 3.94 5.55 9.18
N LYS A 217 5.12 5.99 9.65
CA LYS A 217 6.17 5.07 10.13
C LYS A 217 5.70 4.22 11.31
N HIS A 218 5.01 4.83 12.27
CA HIS A 218 4.60 4.24 13.56
C HIS A 218 3.13 4.55 13.89
N THR A 219 2.38 5.06 12.94
CA THR A 219 1.02 5.53 13.16
C THR A 219 0.16 5.05 12.01
N LEU A 220 -1.01 4.53 12.34
CA LEU A 220 -2.07 4.17 11.42
C LEU A 220 -3.26 5.07 11.75
N THR A 221 -3.71 5.88 10.81
CA THR A 221 -4.90 6.72 10.98
C THR A 221 -5.97 6.28 10.00
N VAL A 222 -7.18 6.05 10.50
CA VAL A 222 -8.34 5.71 9.67
C VAL A 222 -9.21 6.95 9.53
N CYS A 223 -9.53 7.30 8.29
CA CYS A 223 -10.46 8.38 7.98
C CYS A 223 -11.63 7.85 7.14
N ASN A 224 -12.72 8.61 7.10
CA ASN A 224 -13.76 8.42 6.10
C ASN A 224 -13.38 9.10 4.77
N ARG A 225 -14.24 8.96 3.76
CA ARG A 225 -14.04 9.56 2.42
C ARG A 225 -13.88 11.09 2.38
N ARG A 226 -14.28 11.81 3.44
CA ARG A 226 -14.12 13.27 3.56
C ARG A 226 -12.85 13.66 4.33
N LEU A 227 -12.00 12.68 4.65
CA LEU A 227 -10.81 12.83 5.49
C LEU A 227 -11.11 13.19 6.96
N GLU A 228 -12.33 12.97 7.44
CA GLU A 228 -12.63 13.07 8.87
C GLU A 228 -11.98 11.86 9.58
N VAL A 229 -11.19 12.11 10.62
CA VAL A 229 -10.50 11.06 11.39
C VAL A 229 -11.51 10.29 12.22
N LEU A 230 -11.55 8.97 12.02
CA LEU A 230 -12.37 8.05 12.81
C LEU A 230 -11.58 7.49 13.98
N CYS A 231 -10.34 7.06 13.74
CA CYS A 231 -9.44 6.60 14.78
C CYS A 231 -7.96 6.73 14.38
N SER A 232 -7.08 6.66 15.37
CA SER A 232 -5.63 6.63 15.16
C SER A 232 -4.98 5.65 16.14
N VAL A 233 -4.10 4.80 15.63
CA VAL A 233 -3.39 3.76 16.37
C VAL A 233 -1.90 4.04 16.31
N GLN A 234 -1.26 4.08 17.48
CA GLN A 234 0.19 4.26 17.61
C GLN A 234 0.87 2.90 17.84
N GLU A 235 1.85 2.59 17.00
CA GLU A 235 2.62 1.35 17.06
C GLU A 235 4.05 1.59 17.56
N SER A 236 4.54 0.69 18.43
CA SER A 236 5.95 0.68 18.84
C SER A 236 6.89 0.25 17.71
N THR A 237 6.40 -0.59 16.79
CA THR A 237 7.18 -1.09 15.63
C THR A 237 6.66 -0.50 14.32
N ARG A 238 7.45 -0.60 13.24
CA ARG A 238 7.07 0.03 11.97
C ARG A 238 5.87 -0.67 11.34
N VAL A 239 4.87 0.12 10.95
CA VAL A 239 3.76 -0.32 10.09
C VAL A 239 4.29 -0.60 8.68
N LYS A 240 3.89 -1.71 8.08
CA LYS A 240 4.44 -2.21 6.80
C LYS A 240 3.46 -2.09 5.65
N SER A 241 2.22 -2.54 5.86
CA SER A 241 1.14 -2.61 4.89
C SER A 241 -0.17 -2.96 5.58
N GLY A 242 -1.29 -2.89 4.87
CA GLY A 242 -2.56 -3.45 5.31
C GLY A 242 -3.58 -3.47 4.17
N ALA A 243 -4.69 -4.13 4.41
CA ALA A 243 -5.84 -4.20 3.53
C ALA A 243 -7.13 -4.25 4.34
N TRP A 244 -8.20 -3.73 3.75
CA TRP A 244 -9.55 -3.87 4.29
C TRP A 244 -10.08 -5.27 4.00
N ASP A 245 -10.71 -5.89 4.99
CA ASP A 245 -11.53 -7.08 4.75
C ASP A 245 -12.93 -6.69 4.27
N ASP A 246 -13.72 -7.70 3.86
CA ASP A 246 -15.07 -7.49 3.33
C ASP A 246 -16.07 -6.97 4.39
N SER A 247 -15.70 -6.99 5.67
CA SER A 247 -16.51 -6.50 6.80
C SER A 247 -16.17 -5.06 7.22
N GLY A 248 -15.21 -4.41 6.54
CA GLY A 248 -14.76 -3.06 6.88
C GLY A 248 -13.76 -3.00 8.03
N VAL A 249 -13.09 -4.12 8.36
CA VAL A 249 -11.98 -4.16 9.32
C VAL A 249 -10.67 -3.96 8.56
N PHE A 250 -9.82 -3.05 9.06
CA PHE A 250 -8.51 -2.87 8.47
C PHE A 250 -7.50 -3.79 9.14
N VAL A 251 -7.02 -4.79 8.40
CA VAL A 251 -5.98 -5.73 8.85
C VAL A 251 -4.64 -5.25 8.31
N TYR A 252 -3.66 -5.12 9.20
CA TYR A 252 -2.36 -4.55 8.86
C TYR A 252 -1.21 -5.33 9.50
N THR A 253 -0.02 -5.15 8.93
CA THR A 253 1.21 -5.73 9.45
C THR A 253 2.12 -4.68 10.03
N THR A 254 2.70 -5.02 11.17
CA THR A 254 3.88 -4.34 11.70
C THR A 254 5.13 -5.13 11.35
N SER A 255 6.25 -4.86 12.02
CA SER A 255 7.45 -5.67 11.81
C SER A 255 7.32 -7.08 12.41
N ASN A 256 6.44 -7.26 13.39
CA ASN A 256 6.39 -8.46 14.23
C ASN A 256 4.98 -9.05 14.34
N HIS A 257 3.94 -8.38 13.85
CA HIS A 257 2.56 -8.81 14.07
C HIS A 257 1.67 -8.56 12.85
N ILE A 258 0.68 -9.43 12.67
CA ILE A 258 -0.58 -9.13 12.00
C ILE A 258 -1.54 -8.60 13.06
N LYS A 259 -2.12 -7.44 12.80
CA LYS A 259 -3.02 -6.71 13.70
C LYS A 259 -4.27 -6.30 12.94
N TYR A 260 -5.31 -5.92 13.67
CA TYR A 260 -6.51 -5.30 13.10
C TYR A 260 -6.79 -3.96 13.78
N THR A 261 -7.55 -3.10 13.09
CA THR A 261 -8.23 -1.95 13.69
C THR A 261 -9.64 -1.82 13.14
N LEU A 262 -10.56 -1.48 14.03
CA LEU A 262 -11.92 -1.05 13.72
C LEU A 262 -11.95 0.48 13.58
N THR A 263 -13.01 0.99 12.97
CA THR A 263 -13.21 2.44 12.76
C THR A 263 -13.48 3.19 14.06
N ASN A 264 -13.97 2.53 15.10
CA ASN A 264 -14.17 3.12 16.44
C ASN A 264 -12.85 3.21 17.27
N GLY A 265 -11.73 2.69 16.73
CA GLY A 265 -10.43 2.71 17.41
C GLY A 265 -10.06 1.43 18.16
N ASP A 266 -10.96 0.46 18.26
CA ASP A 266 -10.60 -0.85 18.80
C ASP A 266 -9.61 -1.56 17.89
N HIS A 267 -8.55 -2.09 18.47
CA HIS A 267 -7.48 -2.74 17.74
C HIS A 267 -6.89 -3.88 18.58
N GLY A 268 -6.20 -4.80 17.92
CA GLY A 268 -5.65 -5.98 18.58
C GLY A 268 -4.61 -6.70 17.73
N ILE A 269 -3.93 -7.66 18.33
CA ILE A 269 -2.96 -8.54 17.67
C ILE A 269 -3.69 -9.82 17.26
N ILE A 270 -3.61 -10.17 15.99
CA ILE A 270 -4.18 -11.42 15.48
C ILE A 270 -3.14 -12.54 15.55
N ARG A 271 -1.90 -12.24 15.13
CA ARG A 271 -0.86 -13.24 14.96
C ARG A 271 0.54 -12.62 15.04
N THR A 272 1.48 -13.31 15.67
CA THR A 272 2.90 -12.95 15.67
C THR A 272 3.59 -13.42 14.38
N LEU A 273 4.57 -12.65 13.92
CA LEU A 273 5.36 -12.88 12.71
C LEU A 273 6.84 -12.94 13.05
N ASP A 274 7.52 -13.96 12.54
CA ASP A 274 8.99 -14.04 12.61
C ASP A 274 9.64 -13.07 11.62
N LEU A 275 9.00 -12.87 10.47
CA LEU A 275 9.46 -11.97 9.41
C LEU A 275 8.32 -11.05 8.94
N PRO A 276 8.60 -9.76 8.66
CA PRO A 276 7.65 -8.85 8.04
C PRO A 276 7.18 -9.34 6.68
N ILE A 277 5.87 -9.25 6.48
CA ILE A 277 5.18 -9.52 5.23
C ILE A 277 4.38 -8.28 4.81
N TYR A 278 4.03 -8.23 3.52
CA TYR A 278 3.30 -7.13 2.91
C TYR A 278 1.92 -7.61 2.46
N ILE A 279 0.88 -7.30 3.24
CA ILE A 279 -0.51 -7.67 2.94
C ILE A 279 -0.91 -7.05 1.61
N THR A 280 -1.42 -7.89 0.72
CA THR A 280 -2.07 -7.48 -0.52
C THR A 280 -3.58 -7.51 -0.35
N ARG A 281 -4.13 -8.61 0.18
CA ARG A 281 -5.58 -8.81 0.32
C ARG A 281 -5.89 -9.60 1.59
N VAL A 282 -7.02 -9.31 2.21
CA VAL A 282 -7.63 -10.17 3.24
C VAL A 282 -8.95 -10.67 2.72
N LYS A 283 -9.20 -11.98 2.86
CA LYS A 283 -10.48 -12.59 2.52
C LYS A 283 -10.75 -13.71 3.51
N ASP A 284 -11.94 -13.69 4.12
CA ASP A 284 -12.36 -14.66 5.13
C ASP A 284 -11.37 -14.74 6.30
N SER A 285 -10.72 -15.90 6.50
CA SER A 285 -9.67 -16.16 7.50
C SER A 285 -8.28 -16.22 6.88
N SER A 286 -8.10 -15.72 5.65
CA SER A 286 -6.86 -15.79 4.89
C SER A 286 -6.29 -14.41 4.58
N VAL A 287 -5.02 -14.22 4.92
CA VAL A 287 -4.21 -13.05 4.56
C VAL A 287 -3.30 -13.43 3.39
N TYR A 288 -3.56 -12.83 2.24
CA TYR A 288 -2.71 -12.91 1.06
C TYR A 288 -1.66 -11.80 1.12
N CYS A 289 -0.39 -12.15 0.95
CA CYS A 289 0.70 -11.21 1.10
C CYS A 289 1.91 -11.57 0.23
N LEU A 290 2.84 -10.62 0.10
CA LEU A 290 4.17 -10.83 -0.45
C LEU A 290 5.21 -10.77 0.68
N ASP A 291 6.19 -11.67 0.67
CA ASP A 291 7.36 -11.57 1.54
C ASP A 291 8.41 -10.56 0.99
N ARG A 292 9.53 -10.41 1.71
CA ARG A 292 10.60 -9.48 1.32
C ARG A 292 11.32 -9.88 0.02
N GLU A 293 11.20 -11.14 -0.38
CA GLU A 293 11.72 -11.68 -1.65
C GLU A 293 10.65 -11.63 -2.76
N CYS A 294 9.56 -10.87 -2.54
CA CYS A 294 8.42 -10.74 -3.45
C CYS A 294 7.75 -12.09 -3.78
N ARG A 295 7.79 -13.08 -2.88
CA ARG A 295 7.08 -14.35 -3.07
C ARG A 295 5.66 -14.25 -2.50
N PRO A 296 4.64 -14.69 -3.26
CA PRO A 296 3.28 -14.81 -2.73
C PRO A 296 3.21 -15.82 -1.59
N ARG A 297 2.49 -15.44 -0.53
CA ARG A 297 2.21 -16.26 0.65
C ARG A 297 0.74 -16.11 1.03
N VAL A 298 0.18 -17.16 1.62
CA VAL A 298 -1.14 -17.13 2.25
C VAL A 298 -0.96 -17.57 3.69
N LEU A 299 -1.45 -16.75 4.62
CA LEU A 299 -1.44 -17.04 6.04
C LEU A 299 -2.87 -17.14 6.56
N GLY A 300 -3.18 -18.24 7.25
CA GLY A 300 -4.38 -18.34 8.06
C GLY A 300 -4.31 -17.41 9.27
N ILE A 301 -5.43 -16.77 9.57
CA ILE A 301 -5.66 -15.94 10.75
C ILE A 301 -6.95 -16.37 11.44
N ASP A 302 -7.04 -16.12 12.75
CA ASP A 302 -8.29 -16.28 13.49
C ASP A 302 -8.99 -14.90 13.59
N PRO A 303 -10.12 -14.71 12.88
CA PRO A 303 -10.83 -13.43 12.88
C PRO A 303 -11.83 -13.28 14.03
N THR A 304 -11.96 -14.29 14.90
CA THR A 304 -13.05 -14.38 15.89
C THR A 304 -13.12 -13.14 16.79
N GLU A 305 -11.99 -12.69 17.33
CA GLU A 305 -11.97 -11.53 18.24
C GLU A 305 -12.50 -10.25 17.60
N TYR A 306 -11.99 -9.91 16.41
CA TYR A 306 -12.36 -8.65 15.78
C TYR A 306 -13.77 -8.70 15.18
N ARG A 307 -14.22 -9.87 14.71
CA ARG A 307 -15.61 -10.06 14.26
C ARG A 307 -16.59 -9.92 15.41
N PHE A 308 -16.25 -10.49 16.57
CA PHE A 308 -17.04 -10.34 17.78
C PHE A 308 -17.16 -8.87 18.21
N LYS A 309 -16.03 -8.16 18.30
CA LYS A 309 -16.01 -6.72 18.64
C LYS A 309 -16.78 -5.89 17.60
N LEU A 310 -16.63 -6.18 16.32
CA LEU A 310 -17.37 -5.50 15.25
C LEU A 310 -18.89 -5.72 15.39
N ALA A 311 -19.34 -6.94 15.66
CA ALA A 311 -20.75 -7.26 15.85
C ALA A 311 -21.34 -6.51 17.05
N LEU A 312 -20.60 -6.40 18.16
CA LEU A 312 -20.99 -5.58 19.31
C LEU A 312 -21.10 -4.10 18.98
N VAL A 313 -20.09 -3.52 18.32
CA VAL A 313 -20.08 -2.11 17.92
C VAL A 313 -21.25 -1.79 17.00
N ASN A 314 -21.57 -2.71 16.08
CA ASN A 314 -22.70 -2.59 15.17
C ASN A 314 -24.05 -3.00 15.78
N ARG A 315 -24.09 -3.35 17.08
CA ARG A 315 -25.29 -3.76 17.83
C ARG A 315 -26.02 -4.97 17.20
N LYS A 316 -25.27 -5.90 16.61
CA LYS A 316 -25.77 -7.15 16.03
C LYS A 316 -25.86 -8.25 17.09
N TYR A 317 -26.77 -8.09 18.05
CA TYR A 317 -26.84 -8.97 19.23
C TYR A 317 -27.09 -10.44 18.91
N GLU A 318 -27.86 -10.76 17.87
CA GLU A 318 -28.08 -12.15 17.45
C GLU A 318 -26.78 -12.82 16.99
N GLU A 319 -25.96 -12.11 16.22
CA GLU A 319 -24.65 -12.59 15.77
C GLU A 319 -23.70 -12.81 16.95
N VAL A 320 -23.69 -11.86 17.90
CA VAL A 320 -22.92 -11.98 19.15
C VAL A 320 -23.36 -13.20 19.95
N LEU A 321 -24.66 -13.42 20.17
CA LEU A 321 -25.17 -14.58 20.90
C LEU A 321 -24.81 -15.90 20.21
N HIS A 322 -24.88 -15.93 18.87
CA HIS A 322 -24.43 -17.08 18.08
C HIS A 322 -22.93 -17.34 18.27
N MET A 323 -22.09 -16.31 18.22
CA MET A 323 -20.65 -16.43 18.48
C MET A 323 -20.36 -16.89 19.92
N VAL A 324 -21.07 -16.38 20.93
CA VAL A 324 -20.86 -16.83 22.33
C VAL A 324 -21.17 -18.31 22.51
N ARG A 325 -22.22 -18.82 21.82
CA ARG A 325 -22.61 -20.22 21.93
C ARG A 325 -21.71 -21.18 21.15
N ASN A 326 -21.23 -20.75 19.98
CA ASN A 326 -20.61 -21.66 19.01
C ASN A 326 -19.13 -21.36 18.72
N ALA A 327 -18.65 -20.14 18.95
CA ALA A 327 -17.27 -19.78 18.72
C ALA A 327 -16.41 -20.06 19.95
N LYS A 328 -15.16 -20.45 19.71
CA LYS A 328 -14.17 -20.66 20.76
C LYS A 328 -13.62 -19.30 21.21
N LEU A 329 -14.41 -18.53 21.94
CA LEU A 329 -14.01 -17.24 22.51
C LEU A 329 -13.03 -17.50 23.66
N ILE A 330 -11.73 -17.51 23.36
CA ILE A 330 -10.67 -17.69 24.34
C ILE A 330 -10.26 -16.32 24.85
N GLY A 331 -10.43 -16.06 26.16
CA GLY A 331 -9.79 -14.95 26.85
C GLY A 331 -10.74 -14.05 27.65
N GLN A 332 -10.24 -13.60 28.81
CA GLN A 332 -10.92 -12.64 29.70
C GLN A 332 -11.16 -11.27 29.04
N SER A 333 -10.40 -10.93 28.00
CA SER A 333 -10.52 -9.67 27.26
C SER A 333 -11.86 -9.50 26.55
N ILE A 334 -12.45 -10.60 26.06
CA ILE A 334 -13.75 -10.58 25.36
C ILE A 334 -14.89 -10.42 26.37
N ILE A 335 -14.79 -11.11 27.52
CA ILE A 335 -15.76 -10.99 28.62
C ILE A 335 -15.72 -9.59 29.23
N ALA A 336 -14.54 -9.04 29.49
CA ALA A 336 -14.40 -7.67 29.98
C ALA A 336 -14.94 -6.63 29.00
N TYR A 337 -14.89 -6.91 27.69
CA TYR A 337 -15.44 -6.03 26.67
C TYR A 337 -16.98 -6.02 26.66
N LEU A 338 -17.64 -7.11 27.08
CA LEU A 338 -19.10 -7.17 27.27
C LEU A 338 -19.60 -6.40 28.51
N GLN A 339 -18.71 -6.14 29.47
CA GLN A 339 -19.04 -5.42 30.72
C GLN A 339 -18.93 -3.90 30.59
N LYS A 340 -18.40 -3.41 29.46
CA LYS A 340 -18.40 -2.00 29.08
C LYS A 340 -19.61 -1.70 28.20
#